data_AF-V3ZDS3-F1
#
_entry.id   AF-V3ZDS3-F1
#
_cell.length_a   1.000
_cell.length_b   1.000
_cell.length_c   1.000
_cell.angle_alpha   90.00
_cell.angle_beta   90.00
_cell.angle_gamma   90.00
#
_symmetry.space_group_name_H-M   'P 1'
#
loop_
_entity.id
_entity.type
_entity.pdbx_description
1 polymer ?
#
loop_
_entity_poly.entity_id
_entity_poly.type
_entity_poly.pdbx_seq_one_letter_code
_entity_poly.pdbx_strand_id
1 'polypeptide(L)'
;SWKYFKPFESNLRFQFTFRDHIKKQAEYSLRSILESYRHYKKLENPFKTFIGIHVRRGDYAKYFPPNKTSVINLPTSSYFERAKDYFRTRHSSPVFVVCSDDIDWCENNISPEETVFIQGNTPEVDLAILGSLNHTITSFGT
;
A
#
# COMPACT_ATOMS: atom_id res chain seq x y z
N SER A 1 16.90 8.35 18.37
CA SER A 1 18.26 8.29 17.80
C SER A 1 18.25 8.49 16.26
N TRP A 2 17.53 9.48 15.71
CA TRP A 2 17.41 9.69 14.25
C TRP A 2 18.32 10.81 13.71
N LYS A 3 18.94 11.59 14.60
CA LYS A 3 19.73 12.78 14.24
C LYS A 3 21.10 12.45 13.63
N TYR A 4 21.61 11.22 13.79
CA TYR A 4 22.92 10.78 13.27
C TYR A 4 23.00 10.81 11.73
N PHE A 5 21.88 10.56 11.05
CA PHE A 5 21.85 10.50 9.59
C PHE A 5 21.46 11.82 8.93
N LYS A 6 21.08 12.84 9.72
CA LYS A 6 20.64 14.14 9.19
C LYS A 6 21.69 14.81 8.29
N PRO A 7 23.01 14.79 8.62
CA PRO A 7 24.02 15.37 7.74
C PRO A 7 24.19 14.62 6.41
N PHE A 8 23.80 13.35 6.34
CA PHE A 8 23.99 12.48 5.18
C PHE A 8 22.69 12.22 4.41
N GLU A 9 21.58 12.88 4.78
CA GLU A 9 20.25 12.58 4.25
C GLU A 9 20.21 12.65 2.72
N SER A 10 20.77 13.71 2.11
CA SER A 10 20.78 13.86 0.65
C SER A 10 21.56 12.75 -0.05
N ASN A 11 22.69 12.33 0.54
CA ASN A 11 23.52 11.27 -0.02
C ASN A 11 22.84 9.90 0.12
N LEU A 12 22.21 9.63 1.27
CA LEU A 12 21.42 8.42 1.48
C LEU A 12 20.23 8.37 0.51
N ARG A 13 19.47 9.47 0.36
CA ARG A 13 18.35 9.52 -0.58
C ARG A 13 18.77 9.29 -2.03
N PHE A 14 19.96 9.74 -2.42
CA PHE A 14 20.51 9.49 -3.74
C PHE A 14 20.90 8.01 -3.93
N GLN A 15 21.57 7.42 -2.95
CA GLN A 15 22.01 6.02 -3.01
C GLN A 15 20.86 5.02 -2.90
N PHE A 16 19.88 5.29 -2.04
CA PHE A 16 18.69 4.46 -1.82
C PHE A 16 17.58 4.82 -2.82
N THR A 17 17.91 4.76 -4.11
CA THR A 17 16.94 4.86 -5.19
C THR A 17 16.74 3.49 -5.86
N PHE A 18 15.52 3.23 -6.31
CA PHE A 18 15.25 2.00 -7.07
C PHE A 18 16.03 1.99 -8.38
N ARG A 19 16.53 0.81 -8.75
CA ARG A 19 17.11 0.57 -10.07
C ARG A 19 16.05 0.78 -11.15
N ASP A 20 16.46 1.22 -12.34
CA ASP A 20 15.55 1.60 -13.41
C ASP A 20 14.58 0.48 -13.83
N HIS A 21 15.03 -0.78 -13.83
CA HIS A 21 14.15 -1.90 -14.15
C HIS A 21 13.04 -2.10 -13.11
N ILE A 22 13.32 -1.85 -11.83
CA ILE A 22 12.32 -1.93 -10.76
C ILE A 22 11.30 -0.80 -10.89
N LYS A 23 11.76 0.43 -11.17
CA LYS A 23 10.86 1.58 -11.43
C LYS A 23 9.94 1.30 -12.62
N LYS A 24 10.50 0.84 -13.74
CA LYS A 24 9.72 0.49 -14.94
C LYS A 24 8.70 -0.62 -14.67
N GLN A 25 9.08 -1.64 -13.91
CA GLN A 25 8.18 -2.72 -13.56
C GLN A 25 7.05 -2.26 -12.63
N ALA A 26 7.36 -1.40 -11.65
CA ALA A 26 6.37 -0.79 -10.76
C ALA A 26 5.38 0.09 -11.56
N GLU A 27 5.88 0.96 -12.44
CA GLU A 27 5.06 1.80 -13.32
C GLU A 27 4.17 0.95 -14.22
N TYR A 28 4.70 -0.11 -14.83
CA TYR A 28 3.93 -1.02 -15.67
C TYR A 28 2.82 -1.74 -14.89
N SER A 29 3.16 -2.30 -13.73
CA SER A 29 2.21 -3.03 -12.87
C SER A 29 1.07 -2.11 -12.41
N LEU A 30 1.42 -0.92 -11.90
CA LEU A 30 0.45 0.07 -11.46
C LEU A 30 -0.43 0.56 -12.62
N ARG A 31 0.14 0.84 -13.79
CA ARG A 31 -0.62 1.29 -14.95
C ARG A 31 -1.61 0.21 -15.42
N SER A 32 -1.16 -1.02 -15.56
CA SER A 32 -1.98 -2.15 -16.03
C SER A 32 -3.22 -2.37 -15.15
N ILE A 33 -3.04 -2.36 -13.82
CA ILE A 33 -4.15 -2.57 -12.90
C ILE A 33 -5.12 -1.39 -12.87
N LEU A 34 -4.61 -0.17 -12.96
CA LEU A 34 -5.45 1.04 -12.98
C LEU A 34 -6.25 1.14 -14.28
N GLU A 35 -5.67 0.81 -15.42
CA GLU A 35 -6.38 0.74 -16.71
C GLU A 35 -7.51 -0.30 -16.65
N SER A 36 -7.23 -1.49 -16.12
CA SER A 36 -8.23 -2.54 -15.92
C SER A 36 -9.37 -2.09 -15.00
N TYR A 37 -9.02 -1.43 -13.88
CA TYR A 37 -9.99 -0.92 -12.91
C TYR A 37 -10.87 0.19 -13.49
N ARG A 38 -10.31 1.13 -14.26
CA ARG A 38 -11.07 2.18 -14.95
C ARG A 38 -12.06 1.61 -15.94
N HIS A 39 -11.62 0.62 -16.72
CA HIS A 39 -12.48 -0.07 -17.68
C HIS A 39 -13.64 -0.76 -16.97
N TYR A 40 -13.36 -1.54 -15.92
CA TYR A 40 -14.37 -2.24 -15.14
C TYR A 40 -15.41 -1.30 -14.49
N LYS A 41 -14.96 -0.18 -13.92
CA LYS A 41 -15.85 0.80 -13.25
C LYS A 41 -16.50 1.82 -14.20
N LYS A 42 -16.18 1.79 -15.50
CA LYS A 42 -16.66 2.76 -16.51
C LYS A 42 -16.44 4.22 -16.09
N LEU A 43 -15.27 4.51 -15.54
CA LEU A 43 -14.96 5.83 -15.00
C LEU A 43 -14.53 6.78 -16.11
N GLU A 44 -15.32 7.83 -16.33
CA GLU A 44 -15.02 8.87 -17.33
C GLU A 44 -13.94 9.85 -16.85
N ASN A 45 -13.85 10.07 -15.55
CA ASN A 45 -12.89 11.01 -14.96
C ASN A 45 -11.55 10.34 -14.59
N PRO A 46 -10.42 11.07 -14.70
CA PRO A 46 -9.13 10.59 -14.22
C PRO A 46 -9.08 10.55 -12.69
N PHE A 47 -8.48 9.49 -12.15
CA PHE A 47 -8.12 9.43 -10.73
C PHE A 47 -7.20 10.59 -10.37
N LYS A 48 -7.44 11.20 -9.21
CA LYS A 48 -6.68 12.39 -8.78
C LYS A 48 -5.71 12.11 -7.64
N THR A 49 -5.94 11.06 -6.87
CA THR A 49 -5.11 10.73 -5.71
C THR A 49 -5.04 9.22 -5.51
N PHE A 50 -3.83 8.69 -5.49
CA PHE A 50 -3.55 7.29 -5.20
C PHE A 50 -2.99 7.15 -3.79
N ILE A 51 -3.56 6.23 -3.02
CA ILE A 51 -3.17 5.95 -1.64
C ILE A 51 -2.74 4.49 -1.55
N GLY A 52 -1.48 4.25 -1.22
CA GLY A 52 -0.98 2.90 -0.95
C GLY A 52 -1.52 2.37 0.36
N ILE A 53 -1.91 1.10 0.40
CA ILE A 53 -2.18 0.36 1.63
C ILE A 53 -1.18 -0.79 1.67
N HIS A 54 -0.23 -0.72 2.58
CA HIS A 54 0.68 -1.82 2.85
C HIS A 54 0.16 -2.64 4.02
N VAL A 55 -0.19 -3.89 3.76
CA VAL A 55 -0.63 -4.86 4.77
C VAL A 55 0.44 -5.93 4.94
N ARG A 56 1.21 -5.82 6.02
CA ARG A 56 2.13 -6.87 6.48
C ARG A 56 1.41 -7.76 7.49
N ARG A 57 1.08 -8.98 7.09
CA ARG A 57 0.27 -9.90 7.90
C ARG A 57 0.74 -11.35 7.89
N GLY A 58 1.28 -11.86 6.79
CA GLY A 58 1.50 -13.30 6.52
C GLY A 58 1.86 -14.16 7.76
N ASP A 59 3.12 -14.19 8.15
CA ASP A 59 3.58 -14.92 9.34
C ASP A 59 3.10 -14.31 10.67
N TYR A 60 2.84 -13.00 10.70
CA TYR A 60 2.33 -12.29 11.87
C TYR A 60 0.98 -12.82 12.34
N ALA A 61 0.11 -13.27 11.42
CA ALA A 61 -1.17 -13.87 11.77
C ALA A 61 -1.01 -15.12 12.65
N LYS A 62 0.12 -15.83 12.56
CA LYS A 62 0.45 -16.98 13.41
C LYS A 62 0.97 -16.56 14.77
N TYR A 63 1.79 -15.52 14.83
CA TYR A 63 2.42 -15.04 16.07
C TYR A 63 1.49 -14.18 16.93
N PHE A 64 0.56 -13.45 16.30
CA PHE A 64 -0.38 -12.53 16.95
C PHE A 64 -1.85 -12.90 16.62
N PRO A 65 -2.32 -14.09 17.04
CA PRO A 65 -3.70 -14.48 16.79
C PRO A 65 -4.66 -13.62 17.63
N PRO A 66 -5.84 -13.28 17.10
CA PRO A 66 -6.77 -12.31 17.71
C PRO A 66 -7.28 -12.70 19.11
N ASN A 67 -7.19 -13.98 19.48
CA ASN A 67 -7.71 -14.52 20.74
C ASN A 67 -6.62 -14.81 21.78
N LYS A 68 -5.37 -14.42 21.54
CA LYS A 68 -4.31 -14.48 22.57
C LYS A 68 -4.13 -13.12 23.23
N THR A 69 -3.76 -13.13 24.49
CA THR A 69 -3.30 -11.98 25.30
C THR A 69 -1.95 -11.45 24.78
N SER A 70 -1.84 -11.22 23.48
CA SER A 70 -0.67 -10.58 22.89
C SER A 70 -0.77 -9.09 23.09
N VAL A 71 0.36 -8.46 23.42
CA VAL A 71 0.45 -7.00 23.62
C VAL A 71 0.21 -6.23 22.31
N ILE A 72 0.27 -6.92 21.16
CA ILE A 72 0.17 -6.35 19.81
C ILE A 72 -1.00 -6.99 19.07
N ASN A 73 -2.01 -6.18 18.72
CA ASN A 73 -3.09 -6.60 17.85
C ASN A 73 -2.80 -6.20 16.40
N LEU A 74 -3.01 -7.14 15.47
CA LEU A 74 -2.94 -6.82 14.05
C LEU A 74 -4.05 -5.86 13.64
N PRO A 75 -3.79 -4.93 12.70
CA PRO A 75 -4.84 -4.07 12.17
C PRO A 75 -6.02 -4.88 11.64
N THR A 76 -7.21 -4.50 12.07
CA THR A 76 -8.47 -5.12 11.66
C THR A 76 -9.02 -4.46 10.41
N SER A 77 -10.03 -5.06 9.78
CA SER A 77 -10.80 -4.43 8.70
C SER A 77 -11.25 -3.00 9.05
N SER A 78 -11.70 -2.78 10.29
CA SER A 78 -12.17 -1.48 10.75
C SER A 78 -11.08 -0.41 10.81
N TYR A 79 -9.80 -0.80 11.01
CA TYR A 79 -8.69 0.13 10.89
C TYR A 79 -8.57 0.65 9.45
N PHE A 80 -8.58 -0.27 8.47
CA PHE A 80 -8.43 0.10 7.07
C PHE A 80 -9.61 0.93 6.57
N GLU A 81 -10.84 0.60 6.94
CA GLU A 81 -12.01 1.42 6.57
C GLU A 81 -11.94 2.83 7.16
N ARG A 82 -11.61 2.98 8.46
CA ARG A 82 -11.42 4.32 9.06
C ARG A 82 -10.30 5.11 8.37
N ALA A 83 -9.21 4.44 7.98
CA ALA A 83 -8.12 5.07 7.26
C ALA A 83 -8.55 5.49 5.85
N LYS A 84 -9.34 4.67 5.13
CA LYS A 84 -9.92 5.04 3.84
C LYS A 84 -10.84 6.25 3.98
N ASP A 85 -11.71 6.28 4.98
CA ASP A 85 -12.63 7.39 5.24
C ASP A 85 -11.89 8.71 5.51
N TYR A 86 -10.76 8.66 6.22
CA TYR A 86 -9.89 9.81 6.40
C TYR A 86 -9.45 10.44 5.06
N PHE A 87 -9.10 9.63 4.06
CA PHE A 87 -8.72 10.11 2.74
C PHE A 87 -9.92 10.49 1.86
N ARG A 88 -11.04 9.76 1.93
CA ARG A 88 -12.29 10.09 1.24
C ARG A 88 -12.81 11.48 1.60
N THR A 89 -12.66 11.89 2.86
CA THR A 89 -13.08 13.22 3.32
C THR A 89 -12.17 14.36 2.85
N ARG A 90 -10.98 14.06 2.30
CA ARG A 90 -9.95 15.07 1.95
C ARG A 90 -9.58 15.10 0.47
N HIS A 91 -9.86 14.02 -0.25
CA HIS A 91 -9.48 13.87 -1.65
C HIS A 91 -10.71 13.45 -2.46
N SER A 92 -10.94 14.13 -3.58
CA SER A 92 -11.99 13.72 -4.52
C SER A 92 -11.53 12.49 -5.31
N SER A 93 -12.33 11.42 -5.27
CA SER A 93 -12.09 10.17 -6.02
C SER A 93 -10.71 9.53 -5.72
N PRO A 94 -10.44 9.17 -4.45
CA PRO A 94 -9.22 8.45 -4.11
C PRO A 94 -9.26 7.03 -4.70
N VAL A 95 -8.10 6.48 -5.04
CA VAL A 95 -7.92 5.06 -5.32
C VAL A 95 -6.93 4.47 -4.33
N PHE A 96 -7.34 3.37 -3.70
CA PHE A 96 -6.53 2.64 -2.74
C PHE A 96 -5.83 1.48 -3.44
N VAL A 97 -4.50 1.45 -3.38
CA VAL A 97 -3.67 0.43 -4.00
C VAL A 97 -3.09 -0.46 -2.90
N VAL A 98 -3.57 -1.69 -2.79
CA VAL A 98 -3.18 -2.62 -1.74
C VAL A 98 -2.00 -3.47 -2.19
N CYS A 99 -0.92 -3.44 -1.42
CA CYS A 99 0.21 -4.38 -1.50
C CYS A 99 0.27 -5.17 -0.19
N SER A 100 0.32 -6.50 -0.28
CA SER A 100 0.25 -7.38 0.88
C SER A 100 1.00 -8.69 0.64
N ASP A 101 1.55 -9.25 1.71
CA ASP A 101 2.05 -10.62 1.73
C ASP A 101 0.95 -11.65 2.05
N ASP A 102 -0.27 -11.19 2.31
CA ASP A 102 -1.49 -11.95 2.53
C ASP A 102 -2.65 -11.24 1.81
N ILE A 103 -2.73 -11.41 0.49
CA ILE A 103 -3.69 -10.70 -0.35
C ILE A 103 -5.12 -11.26 -0.18
N ASP A 104 -5.24 -12.57 0.03
CA ASP A 104 -6.52 -13.24 0.27
C ASP A 104 -7.20 -12.66 1.51
N TRP A 105 -6.45 -12.40 2.59
CA TRP A 105 -7.01 -11.72 3.75
C TRP A 105 -7.48 -10.30 3.40
N CYS A 106 -6.72 -9.56 2.59
CA CYS A 106 -7.07 -8.19 2.21
C CYS A 106 -8.37 -8.14 1.41
N GLU A 107 -8.54 -9.02 0.42
CA GLU A 107 -9.76 -9.09 -0.40
C GLU A 107 -11.00 -9.39 0.44
N ASN A 108 -10.85 -10.17 1.52
CA ASN A 108 -11.94 -10.51 2.43
C ASN A 108 -12.22 -9.45 3.50
N ASN A 109 -11.28 -8.53 3.77
CA ASN A 109 -11.34 -7.63 4.94
C ASN A 109 -11.26 -6.13 4.59
N ILE A 110 -10.88 -5.77 3.37
CA ILE A 110 -10.81 -4.39 2.90
C ILE A 110 -11.87 -4.22 1.81
N SER A 111 -12.71 -3.19 1.93
CA SER A 111 -13.76 -2.96 0.93
C SER A 111 -13.15 -2.82 -0.47
N PRO A 112 -13.67 -3.55 -1.47
CA PRO A 112 -13.21 -3.46 -2.86
C PRO A 112 -13.65 -2.14 -3.54
N GLU A 113 -14.47 -1.33 -2.87
CA GLU A 113 -14.82 -0.01 -3.35
C GLU A 113 -13.60 0.91 -3.37
N GLU A 114 -13.34 1.51 -4.53
CA GLU A 114 -12.17 2.38 -4.79
C GLU A 114 -10.82 1.68 -4.57
N THR A 115 -10.79 0.35 -4.47
CA THR A 115 -9.59 -0.42 -4.13
C THR A 115 -9.14 -1.28 -5.30
N VAL A 116 -7.82 -1.35 -5.51
CA VAL A 116 -7.15 -2.30 -6.39
C VAL A 116 -6.13 -3.11 -5.58
N PHE A 117 -6.00 -4.39 -5.89
CA PHE A 117 -5.12 -5.34 -5.18
C PHE A 117 -3.96 -5.74 -6.08
N ILE A 118 -2.74 -5.37 -5.70
CA ILE A 118 -1.53 -5.72 -6.43
C ILE A 118 -1.08 -7.13 -6.04
N GLN A 119 -0.80 -7.96 -7.03
CA GLN A 119 -0.35 -9.35 -6.86
C GLN A 119 0.74 -9.70 -7.88
N GLY A 120 1.56 -10.70 -7.57
CA GLY A 120 2.54 -11.27 -8.50
C GLY A 120 3.81 -10.45 -8.71
N ASN A 121 4.01 -9.38 -7.94
CA ASN A 121 5.24 -8.60 -7.93
C ASN A 121 6.25 -9.13 -6.92
N THR A 122 7.50 -8.70 -7.06
CA THR A 122 8.52 -8.89 -6.02
C THR A 122 8.42 -7.78 -4.97
N PRO A 123 8.94 -7.99 -3.74
CA PRO A 123 8.84 -7.00 -2.66
C PRO A 123 9.42 -5.62 -3.03
N GLU A 124 10.52 -5.58 -3.76
CA GLU A 124 11.13 -4.33 -4.21
C GLU A 124 10.27 -3.58 -5.24
N VAL A 125 9.47 -4.30 -6.04
CA VAL A 125 8.51 -3.70 -6.97
C VAL A 125 7.30 -3.15 -6.22
N ASP A 126 6.77 -3.89 -5.25
CA ASP A 126 5.68 -3.41 -4.40
C ASP A 126 6.09 -2.17 -3.59
N LEU A 127 7.31 -2.16 -3.03
CA LEU A 127 7.83 -0.98 -2.35
C LEU A 127 8.00 0.21 -3.30
N ALA A 128 8.44 -0.04 -4.53
CA ALA A 128 8.54 1.02 -5.55
C ALA A 128 7.17 1.56 -5.96
N ILE A 129 6.15 0.70 -6.08
CA ILE A 129 4.75 1.12 -6.28
C ILE A 129 4.33 2.00 -5.11
N LEU A 130 4.37 1.50 -3.88
CA LEU A 130 3.94 2.22 -2.68
C LEU A 130 4.66 3.58 -2.53
N GLY A 131 5.96 3.64 -2.83
CA GLY A 131 6.78 4.85 -2.77
C GLY A 131 6.50 5.87 -3.88
N SER A 132 5.81 5.46 -4.95
CA SER A 132 5.41 6.34 -6.06
C SER A 132 4.02 6.97 -5.89
N LEU A 133 3.22 6.49 -4.93
CA LEU A 133 1.86 6.97 -4.68
C LEU A 133 1.88 8.27 -3.85
N ASN A 134 0.74 8.97 -3.83
CA ASN A 134 0.64 10.27 -3.14
C ASN A 134 0.71 10.13 -1.61
N HIS A 135 0.12 9.06 -1.09
CA HIS A 135 0.02 8.79 0.35
C HIS A 135 0.15 7.29 0.63
N THR A 136 0.42 6.93 1.88
CA THR A 136 0.52 5.53 2.30
C THR A 136 -0.13 5.32 3.66
N ILE A 137 -0.92 4.25 3.77
CA ILE A 137 -1.41 3.65 5.01
C ILE A 137 -0.58 2.38 5.22
N THR A 138 0.07 2.24 6.38
CA THR A 138 0.89 1.07 6.69
C THR A 138 0.36 0.33 7.91
N SER A 139 0.48 -1.00 7.92
CA SER A 139 0.37 -1.82 9.13
C SER A 139 1.70 -1.87 9.90
N PHE A 140 1.68 -2.46 11.09
CA PHE A 140 2.88 -2.75 11.88
C PHE A 140 3.73 -3.86 11.23
N GLY A 141 5.05 -3.81 11.44
CA GLY A 141 5.98 -4.89 11.07
C GLY A 141 6.87 -4.62 9.85
N THR A 142 7.21 -3.36 9.58
CA THR A 142 8.18 -2.96 8.53
C THR A 142 9.60 -2.80 9.08
#